data_AF-A0A4R4W861-F1
#
_entry.id   AF-A0A4R4W861-F1
#
_cell.length_a   1.000
_cell.length_b   1.000
_cell.length_c   1.000
_cell.angle_alpha   90.00
_cell.angle_beta   90.00
_cell.angle_gamma   90.00
#
_symmetry.space_group_name_H-M   'P 1'
#
loop_
_entity.id
_entity.type
_entity.pdbx_description
1 polymer ?
#
loop_
_entity_poly.entity_id
_entity_poly.type
_entity_poly.pdbx_seq_one_letter_code
_entity_poly.pdbx_strand_id
1 'polypeptide(L)'
;MRITGRRWTAAAITITVLAAAACSAEPEDGAPSAQSSTTISVRSPAPTPPPTPVRLSVPMYQRALTNVEKILRTYVFRVMNAKTVPAFDAARAQLAAVVVRERQVLAKVNPPKALDAAHETVLRAFDGYPDIVTDNLSGARATRTSCGLPKAPATRLYEAKTGIRSSVLELTQDVSKSVGKGFRFGALVVPPAPKAPPEVSGRGTNGKIVQRSGARGPGRLRIDNGSSSDVVIVVTNSNPRRPQVSIYVRANQKATLSGIRGSYYVYFKSGTGWDAANRRFTEDCAYERYDDRFDGKFDWSISLARTPLGNASTSEVGAF
;
A
#
# COMPACT_ATOMS: atom_id res chain seq x y z
N MET A 1 -39.88 -27.07 0.53
CA MET A 1 -39.25 -28.42 0.59
C MET A 1 -37.99 -28.35 -0.26
N ARG A 2 -36.73 -28.36 0.18
CA ARG A 2 -36.04 -28.47 1.46
C ARG A 2 -34.99 -27.34 1.52
N ILE A 3 -34.83 -26.75 2.71
CA ILE A 3 -33.77 -25.80 3.05
C ILE A 3 -32.68 -26.60 3.76
N THR A 4 -31.43 -26.51 3.34
CA THR A 4 -30.27 -27.02 4.09
C THR A 4 -29.31 -25.87 4.38
N GLY A 5 -29.43 -25.34 5.59
CA GLY A 5 -28.48 -24.38 6.16
C GLY A 5 -27.23 -25.08 6.68
N ARG A 6 -26.08 -24.44 6.53
CA ARG A 6 -24.82 -24.88 7.13
C ARG A 6 -24.36 -23.83 8.13
N ARG A 7 -24.54 -24.15 9.41
CA ARG A 7 -24.01 -23.41 10.56
C ARG A 7 -22.51 -23.67 10.67
N TRP A 8 -21.72 -22.63 10.84
CA TRP A 8 -20.32 -22.73 11.28
C TRP A 8 -20.25 -22.15 12.69
N THR A 9 -19.78 -22.99 13.61
CA THR A 9 -19.56 -22.70 15.02
C THR A 9 -18.33 -21.83 15.20
N ALA A 10 -18.46 -20.79 16.04
CA ALA A 10 -17.35 -19.99 16.54
C ALA A 10 -16.57 -20.79 17.58
N ALA A 11 -15.24 -20.84 17.44
CA ALA A 11 -14.35 -21.36 18.46
C ALA A 11 -13.72 -20.16 19.20
N ALA A 12 -14.02 -20.04 20.48
CA ALA A 12 -13.37 -19.11 21.41
C ALA A 12 -12.03 -19.72 21.86
N ILE A 13 -10.95 -18.94 21.78
CA ILE A 13 -9.64 -19.30 22.36
C ILE A 13 -9.44 -18.41 23.58
N THR A 14 -9.44 -19.06 24.75
CA THR A 14 -9.14 -18.48 26.06
C THR A 14 -7.64 -18.25 26.23
N ILE A 15 -7.29 -17.08 26.75
CA ILE A 15 -5.94 -16.65 27.14
C ILE A 15 -5.68 -17.13 28.56
N THR A 16 -4.57 -17.84 28.78
CA THR A 16 -4.07 -18.19 30.12
C THR A 16 -2.78 -17.42 30.39
N VAL A 17 -2.85 -16.49 31.33
CA VAL A 17 -1.70 -15.77 31.90
C VAL A 17 -1.20 -16.58 33.10
N LEU A 18 0.09 -16.92 33.12
CA LEU A 18 0.76 -17.42 34.33
C LEU A 18 1.87 -16.43 34.71
N ALA A 19 1.64 -15.73 35.82
CA ALA A 19 2.64 -14.96 36.54
C ALA A 19 3.01 -15.76 37.80
N ALA A 20 4.31 -15.93 38.07
CA ALA A 20 4.80 -16.39 39.36
C ALA A 20 5.93 -15.48 39.80
N ALA A 21 5.71 -14.82 40.94
CA ALA A 21 6.63 -14.02 41.71
C ALA A 21 6.86 -14.68 43.07
N ALA A 22 8.09 -14.67 43.57
CA ALA A 22 8.51 -14.80 44.99
C ALA A 22 10.00 -14.39 45.05
N CYS A 23 10.47 -13.34 45.74
CA CYS A 23 10.56 -13.05 47.19
C CYS A 23 11.39 -14.11 47.97
N SER A 24 12.36 -13.88 48.88
CA SER A 24 13.05 -12.70 49.46
C SER A 24 14.20 -13.17 50.41
N ALA A 25 15.19 -12.29 50.64
CA ALA A 25 16.02 -11.99 51.85
C ALA A 25 16.78 -13.04 52.73
N GLU A 26 18.13 -12.89 52.77
CA GLU A 26 19.09 -12.51 53.88
C GLU A 26 18.94 -13.01 55.37
N PRO A 27 19.93 -12.84 56.30
CA PRO A 27 21.39 -13.14 56.36
C PRO A 27 21.86 -13.73 57.76
N GLU A 28 23.19 -13.72 58.03
CA GLU A 28 23.93 -13.87 59.34
C GLU A 28 24.09 -15.29 59.96
N ASP A 29 25.15 -15.70 60.67
CA ASP A 29 26.47 -15.19 61.05
C ASP A 29 27.32 -16.40 61.55
N GLY A 30 28.64 -16.29 61.63
CA GLY A 30 29.45 -17.24 62.44
C GLY A 30 30.85 -17.59 61.93
N ALA A 31 31.85 -16.81 62.36
CA ALA A 31 33.25 -17.24 62.49
C ALA A 31 33.47 -17.90 63.88
N PRO A 32 34.67 -18.37 64.29
CA PRO A 32 35.96 -18.49 63.58
C PRO A 32 36.67 -19.87 63.81
N SER A 33 37.73 -20.17 63.05
CA SER A 33 39.02 -20.60 63.65
C SER A 33 40.15 -20.69 62.63
N ALA A 34 41.30 -20.21 63.07
CA ALA A 34 42.54 -20.09 62.30
C ALA A 34 43.31 -21.41 62.22
N GLN A 35 43.88 -21.71 61.05
CA GLN A 35 45.12 -22.48 60.95
C GLN A 35 46.05 -21.81 59.94
N SER A 36 47.14 -21.28 60.46
CA SER A 36 48.26 -20.72 59.71
C SER A 36 48.92 -21.81 58.87
N SER A 37 48.89 -21.64 57.55
CA SER A 37 49.74 -22.38 56.62
C SER A 37 50.55 -21.37 55.82
N THR A 38 51.87 -21.40 56.01
CA THR A 38 52.84 -20.55 55.35
C THR A 38 52.96 -20.97 53.88
N THR A 39 52.13 -20.41 53.01
CA THR A 39 52.29 -20.55 51.56
C THR A 39 53.26 -19.50 51.02
N ILE A 40 54.34 -19.98 50.44
CA ILE A 40 55.29 -19.21 49.63
C ILE A 40 54.50 -18.57 48.48
N SER A 41 54.38 -17.24 48.51
CA SER A 41 53.69 -16.46 47.49
C SER A 41 54.56 -16.39 46.22
N VAL A 42 54.44 -17.40 45.35
CA VAL A 42 54.93 -17.31 43.97
C VAL A 42 54.09 -16.24 43.27
N ARG A 43 54.73 -15.14 42.89
CA ARG A 43 54.12 -14.00 42.20
C ARG A 43 53.61 -14.49 40.85
N SER A 44 52.30 -14.73 40.76
CA SER A 44 51.63 -15.04 39.50
C SER A 44 51.87 -13.88 38.52
N PRO A 45 52.32 -14.14 37.28
CA PRO A 45 52.50 -13.08 36.30
C PRO A 45 51.17 -12.35 36.09
N ALA A 46 51.24 -11.01 36.05
CA ALA A 46 50.07 -10.17 35.83
C ALA A 46 49.33 -10.61 34.56
N PRO A 47 47.98 -10.69 34.57
CA PRO A 47 47.24 -11.03 33.37
C PRO A 47 47.57 -10.00 32.28
N THR A 48 48.08 -10.50 31.15
CA THR A 48 48.34 -9.69 29.96
C THR A 48 47.04 -8.98 29.59
N PRO A 49 47.04 -7.64 29.43
CA PRO A 49 45.83 -6.92 29.04
C PRO A 49 45.31 -7.53 27.73
N PRO A 50 44.01 -7.81 27.63
CA PRO A 50 43.43 -8.36 26.40
C PRO A 50 43.76 -7.42 25.23
N PRO A 51 44.09 -7.97 24.04
CA PRO A 51 44.49 -7.16 22.90
C PRO A 51 43.40 -6.13 22.61
N THR A 52 43.78 -4.85 22.64
CA THR A 52 42.86 -3.75 22.33
C THR A 52 42.37 -3.93 20.89
N PRO A 53 41.05 -3.94 20.65
CA PRO A 53 40.52 -4.18 19.31
C PRO A 53 41.07 -3.13 18.33
N VAL A 54 41.67 -3.60 17.23
CA VAL A 54 42.27 -2.75 16.21
C VAL A 54 41.17 -1.92 15.55
N ARG A 55 41.32 -0.59 15.59
CA ARG A 55 40.39 0.35 14.93
C ARG A 55 40.67 0.41 13.44
N LEU A 56 39.62 0.54 12.63
CA LEU A 56 39.78 0.74 11.20
C LEU A 56 40.38 2.11 10.91
N SER A 57 41.18 2.18 9.84
CA SER A 57 41.54 3.45 9.22
C SER A 57 40.34 4.05 8.48
N VAL A 58 40.39 5.37 8.21
CA VAL A 58 39.36 6.08 7.44
C VAL A 58 39.06 5.40 6.08
N PRO A 59 40.06 5.03 5.25
CA PRO A 59 39.81 4.32 4.00
C PRO A 59 39.16 2.94 4.19
N MET A 60 39.52 2.21 5.26
CA MET A 60 38.91 0.91 5.56
C MET A 60 37.44 1.06 5.99
N TYR A 61 37.12 2.10 6.76
CA TYR A 61 35.74 2.41 7.14
C TYR A 61 34.90 2.79 5.92
N GLN A 62 35.42 3.64 5.02
CA GLN A 62 34.73 3.94 3.75
C GLN A 62 34.51 2.67 2.91
N ARG A 63 35.48 1.75 2.87
CA ARG A 63 35.32 0.46 2.16
C ARG A 63 34.23 -0.40 2.78
N ALA A 64 34.08 -0.40 4.10
CA ALA A 64 32.99 -1.09 4.79
C ALA A 64 31.62 -0.53 4.35
N LEU A 65 31.45 0.80 4.35
CA LEU A 65 30.23 1.46 3.87
C LEU A 65 29.93 1.13 2.40
N THR A 66 30.95 1.20 1.54
CA THR A 66 30.82 0.87 0.12
C THR A 66 30.42 -0.60 -0.11
N ASN A 67 30.88 -1.53 0.73
CA ASN A 67 30.49 -2.94 0.64
C ASN A 67 29.02 -3.14 0.98
N VAL A 68 28.53 -2.48 2.04
CA VAL A 68 27.11 -2.48 2.41
C VAL A 68 26.27 -1.94 1.27
N GLU A 69 26.66 -0.83 0.64
CA GLU A 69 25.97 -0.29 -0.54
C GLU A 69 25.87 -1.29 -1.68
N LYS A 70 26.96 -2.01 -2.01
CA LYS A 70 26.96 -3.01 -3.09
C LYS A 70 25.97 -4.12 -2.81
N ILE A 71 25.88 -4.57 -1.56
CA ILE A 71 24.93 -5.61 -1.14
C ILE A 71 23.50 -5.06 -1.25
N LEU A 72 23.22 -3.91 -0.63
CA LEU A 72 21.89 -3.30 -0.65
C LEU A 72 21.41 -3.00 -2.07
N ARG A 73 22.29 -2.50 -2.94
CA ARG A 73 21.98 -2.21 -4.36
C ARG A 73 21.33 -3.41 -5.05
N THR A 74 21.87 -4.61 -4.85
CA THR A 74 21.33 -5.83 -5.47
C THR A 74 19.86 -6.03 -5.12
N TYR A 75 19.51 -5.85 -3.84
CA TYR A 75 18.14 -6.05 -3.35
C TYR A 75 17.22 -4.88 -3.70
N VAL A 76 17.71 -3.64 -3.62
CA VAL A 76 16.96 -2.46 -4.07
C VAL A 76 16.61 -2.60 -5.55
N PHE A 77 17.57 -2.95 -6.41
CA PHE A 77 17.29 -3.14 -7.85
C PHE A 77 16.32 -4.30 -8.10
N ARG A 78 16.37 -5.38 -7.31
CA ARG A 78 15.38 -6.47 -7.38
C ARG A 78 13.97 -5.95 -7.07
N VAL A 79 13.81 -5.13 -6.04
CA VAL A 79 12.52 -4.48 -5.70
C VAL A 79 12.05 -3.59 -6.84
N MET A 80 12.93 -2.73 -7.37
CA MET A 80 12.58 -1.78 -8.43
C MET A 80 12.23 -2.47 -9.76
N ASN A 81 12.80 -3.64 -10.03
CA ASN A 81 12.54 -4.42 -11.23
C ASN A 81 11.34 -5.37 -11.11
N ALA A 82 10.71 -5.48 -9.94
CA ALA A 82 9.53 -6.30 -9.77
C ALA A 82 8.39 -5.84 -10.69
N LYS A 83 7.76 -6.79 -11.39
CA LYS A 83 6.68 -6.51 -12.37
C LYS A 83 5.28 -6.66 -11.79
N THR A 84 5.15 -7.28 -10.63
CA THR A 84 3.87 -7.58 -9.98
C THR A 84 3.93 -7.23 -8.51
N VAL A 85 2.76 -6.98 -7.89
CA VAL A 85 2.67 -6.69 -6.46
C VAL A 85 3.20 -7.84 -5.59
N PRO A 86 2.93 -9.14 -5.89
CA PRO A 86 3.52 -10.24 -5.12
C PRO A 86 5.05 -10.32 -5.25
N ALA A 87 5.59 -10.16 -6.46
CA ALA A 87 7.05 -10.18 -6.66
C ALA A 87 7.74 -9.01 -5.96
N PHE A 88 7.09 -7.85 -5.95
CA PHE A 88 7.54 -6.68 -5.22
C PHE A 88 7.57 -6.95 -3.71
N ASP A 89 6.50 -7.52 -3.14
CA ASP A 89 6.43 -7.82 -1.71
C ASP A 89 7.51 -8.82 -1.27
N ALA A 90 7.72 -9.88 -2.06
CA ALA A 90 8.79 -10.84 -1.80
C ALA A 90 10.19 -10.21 -1.86
N ALA A 91 10.47 -9.39 -2.88
CA ALA A 91 11.75 -8.69 -3.01
C ALA A 91 11.99 -7.68 -1.88
N ARG A 92 10.93 -7.00 -1.44
CA ARG A 92 10.94 -6.02 -0.35
C ARG A 92 11.23 -6.68 0.99
N ALA A 93 10.61 -7.82 1.28
CA ALA A 93 10.91 -8.61 2.47
C ALA A 93 12.38 -9.06 2.52
N GLN A 94 12.93 -9.46 1.36
CA GLN A 94 14.36 -9.78 1.25
C GLN A 94 15.25 -8.55 1.50
N LEU A 95 14.88 -7.39 0.96
CA LEU A 95 15.60 -6.13 1.24
C LEU A 95 15.61 -5.81 2.73
N ALA A 96 14.46 -5.88 3.41
CA ALA A 96 14.37 -5.63 4.86
C ALA A 96 15.27 -6.59 5.66
N ALA A 97 15.24 -7.89 5.36
CA ALA A 97 16.09 -8.88 6.02
C ALA A 97 17.59 -8.63 5.79
N VAL A 98 17.96 -8.15 4.60
CA VAL A 98 19.36 -7.83 4.27
C VAL A 98 19.81 -6.56 4.99
N VAL A 99 18.96 -5.54 5.12
CA VAL A 99 19.29 -4.34 5.90
C VAL A 99 19.61 -4.71 7.34
N VAL A 100 18.80 -5.55 7.98
CA VAL A 100 19.06 -6.05 9.34
C VAL A 100 20.39 -6.78 9.43
N ARG A 101 20.71 -7.63 8.44
CA ARG A 101 21.99 -8.34 8.38
C ARG A 101 23.18 -7.40 8.22
N GLU A 102 23.11 -6.46 7.28
CA GLU A 102 24.19 -5.51 7.03
C GLU A 102 24.40 -4.57 8.21
N ARG A 103 23.32 -4.19 8.90
CA ARG A 103 23.40 -3.48 10.19
C ARG A 103 24.21 -4.29 11.21
N GLN A 104 23.95 -5.58 11.37
CA GLN A 104 24.71 -6.45 12.29
C GLN A 104 26.18 -6.60 11.87
N VAL A 105 26.48 -6.57 10.57
CA VAL A 105 27.86 -6.57 10.08
C VAL A 105 28.55 -5.25 10.42
N LEU A 106 27.88 -4.12 10.18
CA LEU A 106 28.39 -2.79 10.53
C LEU A 106 28.62 -2.64 12.03
N ALA A 107 27.74 -3.16 12.88
CA ALA A 107 27.87 -3.07 14.33
C ALA A 107 29.12 -3.79 14.89
N LYS A 108 29.73 -4.69 14.11
CA LYS A 108 31.00 -5.37 14.46
C LYS A 108 32.23 -4.59 14.01
N VAL A 109 32.05 -3.52 13.25
CA VAL A 109 33.15 -2.67 12.78
C VAL A 109 33.58 -1.76 13.91
N ASN A 110 34.89 -1.69 14.15
CA ASN A 110 35.47 -0.73 15.08
C ASN A 110 35.90 0.53 14.31
N PRO A 111 35.13 1.64 14.34
CA PRO A 111 35.40 2.81 13.50
C PRO A 111 36.65 3.58 13.98
N PRO A 112 37.18 4.49 13.13
CA PRO A 112 38.11 5.51 13.59
C PRO A 112 37.52 6.27 14.78
N LYS A 113 38.35 6.61 15.78
CA LYS A 113 37.90 7.25 17.04
C LYS A 113 37.04 8.51 16.81
N ALA A 114 37.37 9.31 15.79
CA ALA A 114 36.61 10.51 15.44
C ALA A 114 35.16 10.22 14.95
N LEU A 115 34.84 8.97 14.64
CA LEU A 115 33.56 8.52 14.10
C LEU A 115 32.79 7.62 15.06
N ASP A 116 33.21 7.43 16.31
CA ASP A 116 32.51 6.56 17.27
C ASP A 116 31.02 6.97 17.40
N ALA A 117 30.74 8.25 17.65
CA ALA A 117 29.36 8.76 17.74
C ALA A 117 28.61 8.79 16.39
N ALA A 118 29.34 9.03 15.29
CA ALA A 118 28.77 9.00 13.94
C ALA A 118 28.32 7.60 13.57
N HIS A 119 29.11 6.58 13.91
CA HIS A 119 28.83 5.17 13.65
C HIS A 119 27.56 4.72 14.36
N GLU A 120 27.37 5.09 15.63
CA GLU A 120 26.11 4.83 16.34
C GLU A 120 24.89 5.46 15.68
N THR A 121 25.05 6.66 15.09
CA THR A 121 23.96 7.31 14.34
C THR A 121 23.67 6.59 13.03
N VAL A 122 24.71 6.08 12.36
CA VAL A 122 24.56 5.22 11.17
C VAL A 122 23.79 3.94 11.53
N LEU A 123 24.14 3.26 12.63
CA LEU A 123 23.43 2.04 13.05
C LEU A 123 21.95 2.32 13.34
N ARG A 124 21.65 3.43 14.03
CA ARG A 124 20.26 3.86 14.27
C ARG A 124 19.48 4.15 12.98
N ALA A 125 20.12 4.76 11.98
CA ALA A 125 19.47 4.97 10.68
C ALA A 125 19.11 3.63 10.00
N PHE A 126 19.94 2.61 10.16
CA PHE A 126 19.63 1.25 9.67
C PHE A 126 18.55 0.54 10.48
N ASP A 127 18.40 0.85 11.78
CA ASP A 127 17.41 0.20 12.64
C ASP A 127 15.96 0.59 12.29
N GLY A 128 15.72 1.85 11.89
CA GLY A 128 14.37 2.31 11.49
C GLY A 128 13.96 1.92 10.05
N TYR A 129 14.93 1.57 9.21
CA TYR A 129 14.69 1.36 7.78
C TYR A 129 13.81 0.13 7.44
N PRO A 130 13.93 -1.04 8.10
CA PRO A 130 13.08 -2.20 7.83
C PRO A 130 11.58 -1.93 8.01
N ASP A 131 11.22 -1.14 9.03
CA ASP A 131 9.82 -0.78 9.32
C ASP A 131 9.27 0.15 8.24
N ILE A 132 10.04 1.18 7.86
CA ILE A 132 9.69 2.07 6.75
C ILE A 132 9.50 1.29 5.44
N VAL A 133 10.40 0.35 5.14
CA VAL A 133 10.27 -0.54 3.98
C VAL A 133 9.03 -1.42 4.08
N THR A 134 8.55 -1.74 5.28
CA THR A 134 7.34 -2.51 5.52
C THR A 134 6.06 -1.72 5.35
N ASP A 135 6.06 -0.48 5.82
CA ASP A 135 4.89 0.39 5.75
C ASP A 135 4.63 0.92 4.34
N ASN A 136 5.65 1.05 3.49
CA ASN A 136 5.48 1.49 2.10
C ASN A 136 4.49 0.61 1.31
N LEU A 137 4.40 -0.69 1.59
CA LEU A 137 3.46 -1.58 0.91
C LEU A 137 2.07 -1.56 1.55
N SER A 138 1.96 -1.44 2.87
CA SER A 138 0.65 -1.30 3.53
C SER A 138 -0.01 0.01 3.10
N GLY A 139 0.75 1.11 3.00
CA GLY A 139 0.32 2.38 2.43
C GLY A 139 -0.16 2.26 0.98
N ALA A 140 0.63 1.67 0.09
CA ALA A 140 0.25 1.49 -1.32
C ALA A 140 -0.90 0.46 -1.54
N ARG A 141 -1.13 -0.46 -0.60
CA ARG A 141 -2.29 -1.37 -0.62
C ARG A 141 -3.56 -0.68 -0.10
N ALA A 142 -3.41 0.29 0.80
CA ALA A 142 -4.52 1.08 1.34
C ALA A 142 -5.02 2.16 0.37
N THR A 143 -4.26 2.49 -0.68
CA THR A 143 -4.71 3.50 -1.65
C THR A 143 -5.94 3.01 -2.40
N ARG A 144 -7.04 3.71 -2.14
CA ARG A 144 -8.29 3.56 -2.87
C ARG A 144 -8.44 4.73 -3.84
N THR A 145 -9.20 4.50 -4.88
CA THR A 145 -9.73 5.56 -5.71
C THR A 145 -10.75 6.38 -4.91
N SER A 146 -11.12 7.55 -5.39
CA SER A 146 -12.20 8.36 -4.79
C SER A 146 -13.53 7.60 -4.70
N CYS A 147 -13.74 6.58 -5.55
CA CYS A 147 -14.89 5.67 -5.50
C CYS A 147 -14.74 4.52 -4.48
N GLY A 148 -13.70 4.52 -3.64
CA GLY A 148 -13.46 3.47 -2.65
C GLY A 148 -13.00 2.13 -3.24
N LEU A 149 -12.56 2.10 -4.49
CA LEU A 149 -12.05 0.89 -5.14
C LEU A 149 -10.54 0.76 -4.93
N PRO A 150 -9.98 -0.45 -4.81
CA PRO A 150 -8.53 -0.61 -4.86
C PRO A 150 -7.97 -0.04 -6.16
N LYS A 151 -6.93 0.79 -6.09
CA LYS A 151 -6.27 1.32 -7.29
C LYS A 151 -5.73 0.17 -8.17
N ALA A 152 -5.60 0.46 -9.46
CA ALA A 152 -5.07 -0.50 -10.44
C ALA A 152 -3.70 -1.06 -9.98
N PRO A 153 -3.42 -2.36 -10.22
CA PRO A 153 -2.16 -2.98 -9.78
C PRO A 153 -0.90 -2.22 -10.22
N ALA A 154 -0.90 -1.65 -11.42
CA ALA A 154 0.21 -0.86 -11.94
C ALA A 154 0.44 0.43 -11.14
N THR A 155 -0.62 1.14 -10.76
CA THR A 155 -0.56 2.34 -9.92
C THR A 155 -0.06 2.02 -8.52
N ARG A 156 -0.60 0.96 -7.90
CA ARG A 156 -0.14 0.52 -6.57
C ARG A 156 1.33 0.12 -6.59
N LEU A 157 1.77 -0.59 -7.64
CA LEU A 157 3.17 -0.97 -7.81
C LEU A 157 4.07 0.27 -8.01
N TYR A 158 3.61 1.26 -8.76
CA TYR A 158 4.32 2.53 -8.93
C TYR A 158 4.46 3.29 -7.61
N GLU A 159 3.35 3.50 -6.88
CA GLU A 159 3.35 4.15 -5.56
C GLU A 159 4.29 3.44 -4.59
N ALA A 160 4.22 2.10 -4.51
CA ALA A 160 5.09 1.31 -3.64
C ALA A 160 6.59 1.44 -4.00
N LYS A 161 6.93 1.42 -5.30
CA LYS A 161 8.32 1.63 -5.76
C LYS A 161 8.83 3.04 -5.46
N THR A 162 7.96 4.05 -5.61
CA THR A 162 8.29 5.43 -5.28
C THR A 162 8.57 5.56 -3.78
N GLY A 163 7.74 4.95 -2.94
CA GLY A 163 7.96 4.88 -1.49
C GLY A 163 9.33 4.29 -1.13
N ILE A 164 9.68 3.12 -1.67
CA ILE A 164 10.99 2.50 -1.44
C ILE A 164 12.13 3.39 -1.90
N ARG A 165 12.03 4.03 -3.08
CA ARG A 165 13.06 4.96 -3.55
C ARG A 165 13.25 6.13 -2.58
N SER A 166 12.16 6.71 -2.08
CA SER A 166 12.22 7.81 -1.11
C SER A 166 12.88 7.36 0.18
N SER A 167 12.54 6.17 0.70
CA SER A 167 13.19 5.62 1.89
C SER A 167 14.69 5.40 1.68
N VAL A 168 15.10 4.84 0.54
CA VAL A 168 16.53 4.69 0.21
C VAL A 168 17.22 6.05 0.22
N LEU A 169 16.61 7.09 -0.37
CA LEU A 169 17.17 8.43 -0.38
C LEU A 169 17.35 8.98 1.04
N GLU A 170 16.33 8.82 1.89
CA GLU A 170 16.38 9.26 3.29
C GLU A 170 17.49 8.56 4.08
N LEU A 171 17.58 7.22 4.00
CA LEU A 171 18.69 6.45 4.59
C LEU A 171 20.04 7.00 4.12
N THR A 172 20.19 7.25 2.82
CA THR A 172 21.47 7.74 2.28
C THR A 172 21.84 9.13 2.77
N GLN A 173 20.84 10.01 2.94
CA GLN A 173 21.03 11.33 3.48
C GLN A 173 21.39 11.27 4.97
N ASP A 174 20.73 10.44 5.76
CA ASP A 174 21.00 10.30 7.19
C ASP A 174 22.38 9.73 7.47
N VAL A 175 22.78 8.69 6.73
CA VAL A 175 24.14 8.16 6.81
C VAL A 175 25.16 9.22 6.42
N SER A 176 24.97 9.90 5.28
CA SER A 176 25.89 10.93 4.80
C SER A 176 26.03 12.11 5.77
N LYS A 177 24.93 12.56 6.39
CA LYS A 177 24.95 13.58 7.44
C LYS A 177 25.72 13.11 8.67
N SER A 178 25.55 11.85 9.05
CA SER A 178 26.17 11.26 10.25
C SER A 178 27.69 11.15 10.12
N VAL A 179 28.20 10.68 8.99
CA VAL A 179 29.65 10.46 8.79
C VAL A 179 30.42 11.71 8.38
N GLY A 180 29.72 12.76 7.94
CA GLY A 180 30.30 14.07 7.63
C GLY A 180 31.10 14.12 6.31
N LYS A 181 31.77 15.26 6.10
CA LYS A 181 32.53 15.53 4.87
C LYS A 181 33.73 14.58 4.75
N GLY A 182 33.89 13.93 3.59
CA GLY A 182 34.99 13.01 3.31
C GLY A 182 34.55 11.55 3.13
N PHE A 183 33.32 11.22 3.51
CA PHE A 183 32.71 9.93 3.24
C PHE A 183 31.63 10.04 2.17
N ARG A 184 31.42 8.94 1.47
CA ARG A 184 30.39 8.81 0.44
C ARG A 184 29.48 7.65 0.81
N PHE A 185 28.18 7.93 0.89
CA PHE A 185 27.16 6.90 1.00
C PHE A 185 25.97 7.22 0.09
N GLY A 186 25.50 6.22 -0.67
CA GLY A 186 24.28 6.31 -1.47
C GLY A 186 24.46 6.28 -2.99
N ALA A 187 25.69 6.45 -3.48
CA ALA A 187 25.97 6.58 -4.91
C ALA A 187 25.60 5.32 -5.72
N LEU A 188 25.62 4.15 -5.10
CA LEU A 188 25.34 2.87 -5.77
C LEU A 188 23.91 2.37 -5.54
N VAL A 189 23.31 2.70 -4.39
CA VAL A 189 22.06 2.09 -3.93
C VAL A 189 20.82 2.84 -4.41
N VAL A 190 20.91 4.15 -4.66
CA VAL A 190 19.76 4.97 -5.10
C VAL A 190 19.38 4.58 -6.54
N PRO A 191 18.18 4.01 -6.76
CA PRO A 191 17.73 3.65 -8.10
C PRO A 191 17.17 4.87 -8.85
N PRO A 192 17.09 4.80 -10.19
CA PRO A 192 16.35 5.80 -10.97
C PRO A 192 14.88 5.86 -10.54
N ALA A 193 14.24 7.00 -10.80
CA ALA A 193 12.83 7.18 -10.50
C ALA A 193 11.97 6.17 -11.31
N PRO A 194 10.96 5.51 -10.68
CA PRO A 194 10.02 4.68 -11.41
C PRO A 194 9.29 5.47 -12.50
N LYS A 195 9.04 4.84 -13.64
CA LYS A 195 8.17 5.41 -14.67
C LYS A 195 6.72 5.34 -14.18
N ALA A 196 6.02 6.47 -14.24
CA ALA A 196 4.59 6.52 -13.94
C ALA A 196 3.80 5.62 -14.91
N PRO A 197 2.78 4.90 -14.44
CA PRO A 197 1.91 4.13 -15.32
C PRO A 197 1.16 5.10 -16.26
N PRO A 198 0.81 4.67 -17.48
CA PRO A 198 -0.07 5.45 -18.34
C PRO A 198 -1.39 5.72 -17.62
N GLU A 199 -1.85 6.97 -17.65
CA GLU A 199 -3.19 7.29 -17.16
C GLU A 199 -4.22 6.60 -18.05
N VAL A 200 -5.10 5.84 -17.43
CA VAL A 200 -6.23 5.24 -18.12
C VAL A 200 -7.25 6.36 -18.34
N SER A 201 -7.07 7.13 -19.42
CA SER A 201 -8.05 8.16 -19.81
C SER A 201 -9.41 7.55 -20.11
N GLY A 202 -9.47 6.22 -20.32
CA GLY A 202 -10.61 5.36 -19.98
C GLY A 202 -11.95 6.00 -20.27
N ARG A 203 -12.19 6.47 -21.49
CA ARG A 203 -13.52 6.93 -21.89
C ARG A 203 -14.18 5.83 -22.69
N GLY A 204 -15.37 5.43 -22.27
CA GLY A 204 -16.22 4.55 -23.07
C GLY A 204 -16.55 5.17 -24.44
N THR A 205 -16.98 4.33 -25.39
CA THR A 205 -17.53 4.80 -26.66
C THR A 205 -18.93 5.36 -26.40
N ASN A 206 -19.20 6.60 -26.85
CA ASN A 206 -20.53 7.19 -26.71
C ASN A 206 -21.60 6.31 -27.36
N GLY A 207 -22.72 6.10 -26.67
CA GLY A 207 -23.84 5.27 -27.14
C GLY A 207 -23.61 3.76 -27.04
N LYS A 208 -22.45 3.30 -26.55
CA LYS A 208 -22.18 1.87 -26.41
C LYS A 208 -23.05 1.25 -25.32
N ILE A 209 -23.78 0.19 -25.67
CA ILE A 209 -24.47 -0.66 -24.69
C ILE A 209 -23.41 -1.42 -23.88
N VAL A 210 -23.36 -1.18 -22.57
CA VAL A 210 -22.36 -1.79 -21.67
C VAL A 210 -22.89 -3.05 -20.98
N GLN A 211 -24.21 -3.16 -20.85
CA GLN A 211 -24.87 -4.37 -20.37
C GLN A 211 -26.27 -4.44 -20.98
N ARG A 212 -26.72 -5.66 -21.27
CA ARG A 212 -28.12 -5.94 -21.64
C ARG A 212 -28.51 -7.31 -21.09
N SER A 213 -29.74 -7.42 -20.61
CA SER A 213 -30.30 -8.66 -20.13
C SER A 213 -31.79 -8.78 -20.50
N GLY A 214 -32.27 -10.01 -20.62
CA GLY A 214 -33.67 -10.30 -20.89
C GLY A 214 -34.15 -9.94 -22.30
N ALA A 215 -35.47 -10.07 -22.49
CA ALA A 215 -36.14 -9.76 -23.75
C ALA A 215 -36.24 -8.25 -23.98
N ARG A 216 -36.17 -7.85 -25.26
CA ARG A 216 -36.28 -6.45 -25.69
C ARG A 216 -37.76 -6.06 -25.81
N GLY A 217 -38.07 -4.84 -25.40
CA GLY A 217 -39.38 -4.22 -25.62
C GLY A 217 -39.34 -3.10 -26.66
N PRO A 218 -40.48 -2.47 -26.97
CA PRO A 218 -40.55 -1.39 -27.97
C PRO A 218 -40.03 -0.05 -27.45
N GLY A 219 -39.84 0.12 -26.13
CA GLY A 219 -39.55 1.41 -25.51
C GLY A 219 -38.18 1.98 -25.89
N ARG A 220 -38.11 3.31 -25.95
CA ARG A 220 -36.91 4.07 -26.25
C ARG A 220 -36.73 5.23 -25.27
N LEU A 221 -35.48 5.56 -24.98
CA LEU A 221 -35.07 6.66 -24.12
C LEU A 221 -33.97 7.46 -24.82
N ARG A 222 -34.24 8.72 -25.13
CA ARG A 222 -33.25 9.69 -25.60
C ARG A 222 -32.57 10.32 -24.40
N ILE A 223 -31.25 10.39 -24.44
CA ILE A 223 -30.41 10.84 -23.33
C ILE A 223 -29.57 11.99 -23.83
N ASP A 224 -29.67 13.12 -23.13
CA ASP A 224 -28.80 14.28 -23.29
C ASP A 224 -27.90 14.43 -22.07
N ASN A 225 -26.63 14.05 -22.19
CA ASN A 225 -25.67 14.28 -21.13
C ASN A 225 -25.05 15.67 -21.29
N GLY A 226 -25.78 16.70 -20.88
CA GLY A 226 -25.28 18.08 -20.84
C GLY A 226 -24.36 18.41 -19.65
N SER A 227 -23.86 17.39 -18.93
CA SER A 227 -22.94 17.57 -17.82
C SER A 227 -21.48 17.50 -18.26
N SER A 228 -20.56 17.93 -17.38
CA SER A 228 -19.12 17.84 -17.59
C SER A 228 -18.53 16.44 -17.42
N SER A 229 -19.32 15.47 -16.92
CA SER A 229 -18.85 14.12 -16.59
C SER A 229 -19.42 13.08 -17.54
N ASP A 230 -18.63 12.04 -17.82
CA ASP A 230 -19.15 10.86 -18.51
C ASP A 230 -20.13 10.11 -17.59
N VAL A 231 -21.12 9.46 -18.18
CA VAL A 231 -22.18 8.75 -17.44
C VAL A 231 -22.46 7.38 -18.03
N VAL A 232 -23.01 6.51 -17.19
CA VAL A 232 -23.72 5.30 -17.64
C VAL A 232 -25.15 5.38 -17.17
N ILE A 233 -26.06 5.38 -18.12
CA ILE A 233 -27.50 5.25 -17.86
C ILE A 233 -27.82 3.77 -17.70
N VAL A 234 -28.59 3.45 -16.66
CA VAL A 234 -28.98 2.11 -16.27
C VAL A 234 -30.48 2.04 -16.15
N VAL A 235 -31.11 1.25 -17.02
CA VAL A 235 -32.55 1.05 -17.06
C VAL A 235 -32.92 -0.30 -16.46
N THR A 236 -33.81 -0.28 -15.47
CA THR A 236 -34.24 -1.47 -14.74
C THR A 236 -35.72 -1.39 -14.34
N ASN A 237 -36.34 -2.54 -14.05
CA ASN A 237 -37.68 -2.56 -13.46
C ASN A 237 -37.67 -2.37 -11.94
N SER A 238 -36.56 -2.68 -11.29
CA SER A 238 -36.44 -2.60 -9.84
C SER A 238 -34.98 -2.52 -9.39
N ASN A 239 -34.18 -3.55 -9.68
CA ASN A 239 -32.81 -3.65 -9.17
C ASN A 239 -31.78 -3.12 -10.18
N PRO A 240 -31.04 -2.04 -9.87
CA PRO A 240 -30.05 -1.47 -10.79
C PRO A 240 -28.81 -2.37 -11.00
N ARG A 241 -28.56 -3.35 -10.13
CA ARG A 241 -27.51 -4.38 -10.30
C ARG A 241 -27.88 -5.45 -11.35
N ARG A 242 -29.17 -5.53 -11.72
CA ARG A 242 -29.69 -6.44 -12.75
C ARG A 242 -30.48 -5.65 -13.79
N PRO A 243 -29.83 -4.76 -14.54
CA PRO A 243 -30.53 -3.88 -15.45
C PRO A 243 -31.03 -4.63 -16.68
N GLN A 244 -32.14 -4.16 -17.25
CA GLN A 244 -32.56 -4.57 -18.58
C GLN A 244 -31.49 -4.17 -19.60
N VAL A 245 -31.01 -2.94 -19.50
CA VAL A 245 -29.98 -2.40 -20.38
C VAL A 245 -29.28 -1.22 -19.72
N SER A 246 -28.00 -1.06 -20.02
CA SER A 246 -27.24 0.14 -19.70
C SER A 246 -26.41 0.63 -20.89
N ILE A 247 -26.20 1.93 -20.95
CA ILE A 247 -25.53 2.62 -22.07
C ILE A 247 -24.54 3.65 -21.54
N TYR A 248 -23.37 3.72 -22.15
CA TYR A 248 -22.37 4.74 -21.87
C TYR A 248 -22.65 5.99 -22.68
N VAL A 249 -22.65 7.15 -22.03
CA VAL A 249 -22.88 8.45 -22.67
C VAL A 249 -21.78 9.41 -22.23
N ARG A 250 -21.06 9.97 -23.19
CA ARG A 250 -19.97 10.92 -22.90
C ARG A 250 -20.52 12.25 -22.41
N ALA A 251 -19.72 13.00 -21.64
CA ALA A 251 -19.97 14.39 -21.30
C ALA A 251 -20.26 15.21 -22.56
N ASN A 252 -21.27 16.08 -22.48
CA ASN A 252 -21.77 16.93 -23.57
C ASN A 252 -22.15 16.17 -24.84
N GLN A 253 -22.62 14.93 -24.71
CA GLN A 253 -23.03 14.08 -25.84
C GLN A 253 -24.42 13.50 -25.62
N LYS A 254 -25.04 13.07 -26.72
CA LYS A 254 -26.36 12.45 -26.73
C LYS A 254 -26.28 10.99 -27.14
N ALA A 255 -27.21 10.19 -26.66
CA ALA A 255 -27.35 8.80 -27.06
C ALA A 255 -28.82 8.37 -27.00
N THR A 256 -29.19 7.34 -27.76
CA THR A 256 -30.53 6.74 -27.69
C THR A 256 -30.42 5.29 -27.25
N LEU A 257 -31.19 4.96 -26.21
CA LEU A 257 -31.30 3.62 -25.67
C LEU A 257 -32.62 3.01 -26.11
N SER A 258 -32.56 1.93 -26.89
CA SER A 258 -33.73 1.23 -27.41
C SER A 258 -33.89 -0.15 -26.78
N GLY A 259 -35.05 -0.78 -27.01
CA GLY A 259 -35.27 -2.16 -26.57
C GLY A 259 -35.72 -2.26 -25.11
N ILE A 260 -36.33 -1.22 -24.54
CA ILE A 260 -36.75 -1.17 -23.14
C ILE A 260 -38.14 -1.79 -23.01
N ARG A 261 -38.34 -2.67 -22.03
CA ARG A 261 -39.59 -3.41 -21.84
C ARG A 261 -40.37 -2.89 -20.63
N GLY A 262 -41.65 -2.58 -20.86
CA GLY A 262 -42.58 -2.16 -19.81
C GLY A 262 -42.17 -0.85 -19.15
N SER A 263 -42.77 -0.52 -18.01
CA SER A 263 -42.43 0.67 -17.23
C SER A 263 -41.17 0.42 -16.38
N TYR A 264 -40.28 1.40 -16.33
CA TYR A 264 -38.91 1.27 -15.82
C TYR A 264 -38.48 2.45 -14.96
N TYR A 265 -37.41 2.25 -14.19
CA TYR A 265 -36.65 3.29 -13.49
C TYR A 265 -35.36 3.56 -14.24
N VAL A 266 -34.91 4.82 -14.15
CA VAL A 266 -33.64 5.27 -14.73
C VAL A 266 -32.68 5.63 -13.60
N TYR A 267 -31.60 4.87 -13.53
CA TYR A 267 -30.45 5.14 -12.67
C TYR A 267 -29.31 5.66 -13.54
N PHE A 268 -28.40 6.40 -12.94
CA PHE A 268 -27.18 6.79 -13.61
C PHE A 268 -26.01 6.81 -12.64
N LYS A 269 -24.84 6.43 -13.16
CA LYS A 269 -23.57 6.58 -12.49
C LYS A 269 -22.71 7.51 -13.32
N SER A 270 -22.05 8.45 -12.69
CA SER A 270 -21.10 9.37 -13.32
C SER A 270 -19.71 9.18 -12.72
N GLY A 271 -18.69 9.64 -13.42
CA GLY A 271 -17.32 9.65 -12.91
C GLY A 271 -16.28 9.70 -14.02
N THR A 272 -15.03 9.44 -13.65
CA THR A 272 -13.87 9.39 -14.54
C THR A 272 -13.17 8.02 -14.43
N GLY A 273 -12.30 7.71 -15.40
CA GLY A 273 -11.62 6.40 -15.47
C GLY A 273 -12.58 5.22 -15.67
N TRP A 274 -13.29 5.19 -16.81
CA TRP A 274 -14.19 4.08 -17.13
C TRP A 274 -13.44 2.75 -17.28
N ASP A 275 -13.72 1.83 -16.36
CA ASP A 275 -13.32 0.43 -16.42
C ASP A 275 -14.40 -0.37 -17.17
N ALA A 276 -14.19 -0.56 -18.47
CA ALA A 276 -15.14 -1.28 -19.32
C ALA A 276 -15.32 -2.75 -18.93
N ALA A 277 -14.31 -3.39 -18.35
CA ALA A 277 -14.36 -4.79 -17.96
C ALA A 277 -15.29 -4.99 -16.75
N ASN A 278 -15.17 -4.10 -15.76
CA ASN A 278 -16.02 -4.12 -14.55
C ASN A 278 -17.27 -3.22 -14.66
N ARG A 279 -17.43 -2.51 -15.78
CA ARG A 279 -18.55 -1.61 -16.08
C ARG A 279 -18.76 -0.55 -15.01
N ARG A 280 -17.71 0.12 -14.58
CA ARG A 280 -17.77 1.15 -13.53
C ARG A 280 -16.76 2.27 -13.77
N PHE A 281 -17.03 3.43 -13.21
CA PHE A 281 -16.03 4.48 -13.06
C PHE A 281 -15.10 4.12 -11.90
N THR A 282 -13.85 4.54 -12.01
CA THR A 282 -12.88 4.34 -10.94
C THR A 282 -12.69 5.58 -10.10
N GLU A 283 -12.93 6.77 -10.64
CA GLU A 283 -12.74 8.04 -9.95
C GLU A 283 -14.00 8.93 -10.04
N ASP A 284 -14.17 9.85 -9.10
CA ASP A 284 -15.23 10.86 -8.99
C ASP A 284 -16.66 10.28 -9.11
N CYS A 285 -16.90 9.12 -8.50
CA CYS A 285 -18.16 8.40 -8.67
C CYS A 285 -19.32 9.09 -7.95
N ALA A 286 -20.40 9.34 -8.69
CA ALA A 286 -21.71 9.62 -8.13
C ALA A 286 -22.75 8.64 -8.67
N TYR A 287 -23.77 8.36 -7.86
CA TYR A 287 -24.84 7.42 -8.18
C TYR A 287 -26.18 8.07 -7.86
N GLU A 288 -27.01 8.22 -8.88
CA GLU A 288 -28.28 8.92 -8.77
C GLU A 288 -29.37 8.12 -9.49
N ARG A 289 -30.62 8.43 -9.16
CA ARG A 289 -31.80 7.89 -9.82
C ARG A 289 -32.83 9.00 -10.00
N TYR A 290 -33.57 8.96 -11.10
CA TYR A 290 -34.81 9.71 -11.20
C TYR A 290 -35.85 9.16 -10.20
N ASP A 291 -36.58 10.06 -9.55
CA ASP A 291 -37.61 9.67 -8.59
C ASP A 291 -38.83 9.09 -9.31
N ASP A 292 -39.11 9.62 -10.51
CA ASP A 292 -40.21 9.19 -11.35
C ASP A 292 -39.97 7.84 -12.04
N ARG A 293 -41.09 7.15 -12.28
CA ARG A 293 -41.13 5.93 -13.09
C ARG A 293 -41.55 6.27 -14.51
N PHE A 294 -40.83 5.73 -15.48
CA PHE A 294 -41.05 5.96 -16.90
C PHE A 294 -41.91 4.84 -17.49
N ASP A 295 -42.90 5.17 -18.32
CA ASP A 295 -43.68 4.17 -19.06
C ASP A 295 -43.03 3.87 -20.42
N GLY A 296 -42.64 2.61 -20.65
CA GLY A 296 -42.02 2.15 -21.89
C GLY A 296 -42.94 2.12 -23.11
N LYS A 297 -44.21 2.53 -22.98
CA LYS A 297 -45.09 2.84 -24.13
C LYS A 297 -44.74 4.15 -24.83
N PHE A 298 -44.02 5.05 -24.15
CA PHE A 298 -43.65 6.36 -24.70
C PHE A 298 -42.15 6.44 -25.02
N ASP A 299 -41.83 7.31 -25.97
CA ASP A 299 -40.46 7.68 -26.32
C ASP A 299 -40.01 8.84 -25.43
N TRP A 300 -39.39 8.52 -24.30
CA TRP A 300 -38.95 9.53 -23.34
C TRP A 300 -37.66 10.23 -23.77
N SER A 301 -37.48 11.47 -23.30
CA SER A 301 -36.22 12.22 -23.40
C SER A 301 -35.83 12.75 -22.04
N ILE A 302 -34.57 12.58 -21.65
CA ILE A 302 -34.02 13.06 -20.38
C ILE A 302 -32.78 13.92 -20.62
N SER A 303 -32.57 14.91 -19.76
CA SER A 303 -31.36 15.75 -19.72
C SER A 303 -30.70 15.63 -18.34
N LEU A 304 -29.38 15.44 -18.31
CA LEU A 304 -28.62 15.32 -17.07
C LEU A 304 -28.06 16.66 -16.58
N ALA A 305 -28.14 17.73 -17.36
CA ALA A 305 -27.77 19.07 -16.90
C ALA A 305 -28.84 19.58 -15.93
N ARG A 306 -28.48 19.92 -14.68
CA ARG A 306 -29.41 20.56 -13.74
C ARG A 306 -29.85 21.91 -14.33
N THR A 307 -31.06 21.98 -14.87
CA THR A 307 -31.64 23.23 -15.37
C THR A 307 -32.63 23.79 -14.35
N PRO A 308 -32.71 25.13 -14.18
CA PRO A 308 -33.65 25.76 -13.25
C PRO A 308 -35.15 25.52 -13.55
N LEU A 309 -35.49 25.03 -14.76
CA LEU A 309 -36.86 25.00 -15.28
C LEU A 309 -37.40 23.60 -15.65
N GLY A 310 -36.66 22.51 -15.41
CA GLY A 310 -37.24 21.19 -15.64
C GLY A 310 -36.22 20.09 -15.84
N ASN A 311 -35.86 19.43 -14.74
CA ASN A 311 -35.56 18.01 -14.74
C ASN A 311 -36.52 17.32 -13.77
N ALA A 312 -36.93 16.09 -14.07
CA ALA A 312 -37.52 15.22 -13.06
C ALA A 312 -36.56 15.12 -11.86
N SER A 313 -37.10 15.13 -10.64
CA SER A 313 -36.27 15.12 -9.44
C SER A 313 -35.41 13.85 -9.37
N THR A 314 -34.22 14.00 -8.81
CA THR A 314 -33.26 12.91 -8.67
C THR A 314 -32.82 12.76 -7.23
N SER A 315 -32.71 11.52 -6.78
CA SER A 315 -32.17 11.15 -5.47
C SER A 315 -30.81 10.46 -5.60
N GLU A 316 -29.91 10.76 -4.67
CA GLU A 316 -28.67 10.00 -4.50
C GLU A 316 -28.99 8.57 -4.03
N VAL A 317 -28.25 7.60 -4.54
CA VAL A 317 -28.42 6.18 -4.19
C VAL A 317 -27.07 5.53 -3.89
N GLY A 318 -27.08 4.42 -3.16
CA GLY A 318 -25.86 3.64 -2.92
C GLY A 318 -25.29 3.01 -4.20
N ALA A 319 -23.99 2.73 -4.20
CA ALA A 319 -23.30 2.12 -5.34
C ALA A 319 -23.92 0.79 -5.81
N PHE A 320 -24.01 0.62 -7.14
CA PHE A 320 -24.61 -0.55 -7.80
C PHE A 320 -23.85 -1.06 -9.03
#